data_AF-A0A359M1A9-F1
#
_entry.id   AF-A0A359M1A9-F1
#
_cell.length_a   1.000
_cell.length_b   1.000
_cell.length_c   1.000
_cell.angle_alpha   90.00
_cell.angle_beta   90.00
_cell.angle_gamma   90.00
#
_symmetry.space_group_name_H-M   'P 1'
#
loop_
_entity.id
_entity.type
_entity.pdbx_description
1 polymer ?
#
loop_
_entity_poly.entity_id
_entity_poly.type
_entity_poly.pdbx_seq_one_letter_code
_entity_poly.pdbx_strand_id
1 'polypeptide(L)'
;RRWPTILTAEQFTRVTGEPAFPPYLHGSLIDGKLHYYTNNSLLYTARGIHIALDVMWEYVSPIGDRDSMLAVYRGGRSEVAVRAGKVQRYIPEVDVTPLRPQDRPAVKAALERRLAALRPRWPGLSLRETANRLEIVIPASLRPNYIDHFLLLAEQLAA
;
A
#
# COMPACT_ATOMS: atom_id res chain seq x y z
N ARG A 1 11.61 -14.67 -2.93
CA ARG A 1 12.84 -14.34 -2.17
C ARG A 1 12.45 -13.79 -0.82
N ARG A 2 13.08 -14.23 0.27
CA ARG A 2 12.91 -13.65 1.61
C ARG A 2 14.24 -13.20 2.18
N TRP A 3 14.25 -12.21 3.06
CA TRP A 3 15.45 -11.75 3.77
C TRP A 3 15.07 -11.19 5.15
N PRO A 4 16.01 -11.19 6.12
CA PRO A 4 15.71 -10.73 7.45
C PRO A 4 15.78 -9.21 7.58
N THR A 5 15.03 -8.68 8.54
CA THR A 5 15.37 -7.44 9.23
C THR A 5 16.22 -7.83 10.43
N ILE A 6 17.42 -7.27 10.51
CA ILE A 6 18.40 -7.61 11.53
C ILE A 6 18.18 -6.67 12.72
N LEU A 7 17.91 -7.24 13.89
CA LEU A 7 17.67 -6.50 15.12
C LEU A 7 18.79 -6.74 16.14
N THR A 8 19.31 -5.66 16.72
CA THR A 8 20.17 -5.75 17.91
C THR A 8 19.34 -6.10 19.15
N ALA A 9 19.99 -6.52 20.23
CA ALA A 9 19.32 -6.75 21.52
C ALA A 9 18.62 -5.47 22.01
N GLU A 10 19.27 -4.31 21.92
CA GLU A 10 18.68 -3.02 22.27
C GLU A 10 17.43 -2.68 21.44
N GLN A 11 17.50 -2.89 20.12
CA GLN A 11 16.36 -2.67 19.23
C GLN A 11 15.20 -3.61 19.54
N PHE A 12 15.49 -4.88 19.82
CA PHE A 12 14.51 -5.88 20.23
C PHE A 12 13.84 -5.52 21.56
N THR A 13 14.62 -5.16 22.58
CA THR A 13 14.10 -4.70 23.88
C THR A 13 13.26 -3.44 23.72
N ARG A 14 13.66 -2.50 22.87
CA ARG A 14 12.88 -1.28 22.61
C ARG A 14 11.51 -1.55 21.98
N VAL A 15 11.38 -2.58 21.14
CA VAL A 15 10.11 -2.92 20.46
C VAL A 15 9.22 -3.80 21.33
N THR A 16 9.82 -4.72 22.10
CA THR A 16 9.07 -5.78 22.80
C THR A 16 8.93 -5.54 24.30
N GLY A 17 9.82 -4.74 24.90
CA GLY A 17 9.98 -4.62 26.35
C GLY A 17 10.78 -5.76 27.01
N GLU A 18 11.10 -6.82 26.26
CA GLU A 18 11.82 -7.98 26.81
C GLU A 18 13.33 -7.66 26.98
N PRO A 19 13.94 -7.97 28.14
CA PRO A 19 15.30 -7.56 28.45
C PRO A 19 16.37 -8.35 27.67
N ALA A 20 16.01 -9.49 27.10
CA ALA A 20 16.90 -10.33 26.30
C ALA A 20 16.08 -11.15 25.29
N PHE A 21 16.76 -11.76 24.31
CA PHE A 21 16.11 -12.69 23.39
C PHE A 21 15.60 -13.93 24.14
N PRO A 22 14.28 -14.21 24.12
CA PRO A 22 13.73 -15.42 24.73
C PRO A 22 14.32 -16.70 24.11
N PRO A 23 14.37 -17.82 24.85
CA PRO A 23 14.99 -19.06 24.38
C PRO A 23 14.48 -19.56 23.03
N TYR A 24 13.19 -19.38 22.75
CA TYR A 24 12.59 -19.83 21.48
C TYR A 24 13.10 -19.05 20.25
N LEU A 25 13.74 -17.88 20.44
CA LEU A 25 14.35 -17.11 19.34
C LEU A 25 15.82 -17.44 19.11
N HIS A 26 16.47 -18.23 19.99
CA HIS A 26 17.91 -18.49 19.90
C HIS A 26 18.32 -19.14 18.58
N GLY A 27 17.47 -19.98 17.99
CA GLY A 27 17.70 -20.57 16.66
C GLY A 27 17.67 -19.58 15.50
N SER A 28 17.26 -18.33 15.72
CA SER A 28 17.26 -17.25 14.74
C SER A 28 18.32 -16.17 15.01
N LEU A 29 19.22 -16.42 15.97
CA LEU A 29 20.33 -15.53 16.28
C LEU A 29 21.54 -15.87 15.40
N ILE A 30 22.14 -14.84 14.81
CA ILE A 30 23.43 -14.94 14.10
C ILE A 30 24.30 -13.79 14.64
N ASP A 31 25.49 -14.11 15.14
CA ASP A 31 26.43 -13.15 15.74
C ASP A 31 25.77 -12.24 16.81
N GLY A 32 24.91 -12.82 17.64
CA GLY A 32 24.21 -12.12 18.72
C GLY A 32 23.10 -11.16 18.27
N LYS A 33 22.72 -11.17 16.98
CA LYS A 33 21.62 -10.36 16.43
C LYS A 33 20.48 -11.26 15.97
N LEU A 34 19.25 -10.78 16.12
CA LEU A 34 18.08 -11.49 15.64
C LEU A 34 17.88 -11.28 14.14
N HIS A 35 17.91 -12.36 13.38
CA HIS A 35 17.59 -12.35 11.95
C HIS A 35 16.10 -12.63 11.76
N TYR A 36 15.27 -11.58 11.83
CA TYR A 36 13.83 -11.71 11.74
C TYR A 36 13.35 -11.70 10.28
N TYR A 37 13.00 -12.86 9.71
CA TYR A 37 12.63 -13.05 8.30
C TYR A 37 11.21 -12.52 7.96
N THR A 38 11.04 -11.21 8.04
CA THR A 38 9.77 -10.51 7.81
C THR A 38 9.62 -9.91 6.40
N ASN A 39 10.72 -9.82 5.64
CA ASN A 39 10.70 -9.23 4.30
C ASN A 39 10.54 -10.29 3.20
N ASN A 40 9.75 -9.99 2.19
CA ASN A 40 9.50 -10.89 1.07
C ASN A 40 9.32 -10.17 -0.26
N SER A 41 9.75 -10.84 -1.32
CA SER A 41 9.54 -10.47 -2.71
C SER A 41 9.06 -11.70 -3.47
N LEU A 42 7.89 -11.63 -4.09
CA LEU A 42 7.26 -12.73 -4.81
C LEU A 42 6.88 -12.31 -6.22
N LEU A 43 7.05 -13.24 -7.16
CA LEU A 43 6.51 -13.21 -8.50
C LEU A 43 5.66 -14.45 -8.69
N TYR A 44 4.42 -14.28 -9.10
CA TYR A 44 3.53 -15.40 -9.41
C TYR A 44 2.52 -15.02 -10.49
N THR A 45 1.88 -16.03 -11.06
CA THR A 45 0.81 -15.84 -12.04
C THR A 45 -0.49 -16.37 -11.48
N ALA A 46 -1.53 -15.53 -11.48
CA ALA A 46 -2.89 -15.93 -11.12
C ALA A 46 -3.81 -15.66 -12.31
N ARG A 47 -4.46 -16.72 -12.83
CA ARG A 47 -5.38 -16.62 -13.98
C ARG A 47 -4.76 -15.88 -15.19
N GLY A 48 -3.49 -16.13 -15.49
CA GLY A 48 -2.75 -15.50 -16.59
C GLY A 48 -2.26 -14.07 -16.31
N ILE A 49 -2.54 -13.50 -15.14
CA ILE A 49 -2.05 -12.18 -14.73
C ILE A 49 -0.75 -12.36 -13.94
N HIS A 50 0.31 -11.70 -14.39
CA HIS A 50 1.58 -11.63 -13.66
C HIS A 50 1.48 -10.65 -12.50
N ILE A 51 1.83 -11.11 -11.31
CA ILE A 51 1.75 -10.35 -10.07
C ILE A 51 3.15 -10.30 -9.45
N ALA A 52 3.57 -9.09 -9.11
CA ALA A 52 4.76 -8.81 -8.33
C ALA A 52 4.35 -8.22 -6.99
N LEU A 53 4.94 -8.74 -5.91
CA LEU A 53 4.70 -8.27 -4.54
C LEU A 53 6.05 -8.09 -3.85
N ASP A 54 6.27 -6.91 -3.27
CA ASP A 54 7.41 -6.60 -2.43
C ASP A 54 6.91 -6.03 -1.11
N VAL A 55 7.28 -6.68 0.01
CA VAL A 55 6.92 -6.29 1.37
C VAL A 55 8.18 -6.18 2.20
N MET A 56 8.31 -5.04 2.88
CA MET A 56 9.47 -4.72 3.69
C MET A 56 9.05 -4.15 5.04
N TRP A 57 9.76 -4.56 6.09
CA TRP A 57 9.56 -4.18 7.47
C TRP A 57 10.90 -3.74 8.04
N GLU A 58 11.19 -2.45 7.95
CA GLU A 58 12.39 -1.88 8.57
C GLU A 58 12.16 -1.65 10.07
N TYR A 59 13.25 -1.62 10.85
CA TYR A 59 13.16 -1.41 12.30
C TYR A 59 12.51 -0.06 12.65
N VAL A 60 12.91 0.99 11.93
CA VAL A 60 12.39 2.34 12.11
C VAL A 60 12.48 3.07 10.78
N SER A 61 11.44 3.82 10.44
CA SER A 61 11.49 4.72 9.29
C SER A 61 12.44 5.89 9.57
N PRO A 62 13.11 6.46 8.55
CA PRO A 62 13.84 7.71 8.68
C PRO A 62 12.95 8.82 9.27
N ILE A 63 13.55 9.80 9.95
CA ILE A 63 12.81 10.90 10.57
C ILE A 63 11.97 11.63 9.52
N GLY A 64 10.66 11.71 9.76
CA GLY A 64 9.70 12.36 8.87
C GLY A 64 9.08 11.42 7.82
N ASP A 65 9.57 10.19 7.71
CA ASP A 65 8.97 9.16 6.87
C ASP A 65 7.95 8.32 7.65
N ARG A 66 7.01 7.73 6.91
CA ARG A 66 5.98 6.81 7.43
C ARG A 66 5.86 5.63 6.48
N ASP A 67 5.05 4.66 6.87
CA ASP A 67 4.70 3.53 6.01
C ASP A 67 4.24 4.03 4.65
N SER A 68 4.78 3.40 3.61
CA SER A 68 4.50 3.76 2.23
C SER A 68 3.93 2.57 1.47
N MET A 69 3.10 2.89 0.49
CA MET A 69 2.46 1.89 -0.35
C MET A 69 2.51 2.33 -1.80
N LEU A 70 2.77 1.35 -2.67
CA LEU A 70 2.61 1.46 -4.10
C LEU A 70 1.89 0.20 -4.60
N ALA A 71 0.69 0.37 -5.14
CA ALA A 71 0.00 -0.69 -5.86
C ALA A 71 -0.26 -0.21 -7.28
N VAL A 72 0.11 -1.02 -8.27
CA VAL A 72 0.02 -0.67 -9.68
C VAL A 72 -0.74 -1.76 -10.44
N TYR A 73 -1.79 -1.34 -11.14
CA TYR A 73 -2.65 -2.19 -11.94
C TYR A 73 -2.56 -1.75 -13.40
N ARG A 74 -1.97 -2.59 -14.24
CA ARG A 74 -1.76 -2.27 -15.66
C ARG A 74 -2.82 -2.93 -16.53
N GLY A 75 -3.59 -2.11 -17.25
CA GLY A 75 -4.52 -2.55 -18.29
C GLY A 75 -3.95 -2.36 -19.70
N GLY A 76 -4.80 -2.52 -20.72
CA GLY A 76 -4.40 -2.35 -22.12
C GLY A 76 -4.28 -0.90 -22.60
N ARG A 77 -4.87 0.07 -21.88
CA ARG A 77 -4.89 1.51 -22.25
C ARG A 77 -4.34 2.43 -21.18
N SER A 78 -4.29 1.98 -19.94
CA SER A 78 -3.84 2.78 -18.81
C SER A 78 -3.28 1.93 -17.69
N GLU A 79 -2.50 2.57 -16.84
CA GLU A 79 -2.15 2.13 -15.50
C GLU A 79 -3.05 2.84 -14.49
N VAL A 80 -3.54 2.11 -13.50
CA VAL A 80 -4.17 2.67 -12.29
C VAL A 80 -3.23 2.39 -11.14
N ALA A 81 -2.93 3.41 -10.33
CA ALA A 81 -2.04 3.26 -9.20
C ALA A 81 -2.62 3.83 -7.92
N VAL A 82 -2.33 3.15 -6.81
CA VAL A 82 -2.49 3.68 -5.45
C VAL A 82 -1.11 4.03 -4.93
N ARG A 83 -0.91 5.27 -4.48
CA ARG A 83 0.38 5.76 -3.98
C ARG A 83 0.20 6.43 -2.62
N ALA A 84 1.01 6.04 -1.66
CA ALA A 84 1.06 6.63 -0.32
C ALA A 84 2.51 6.93 0.06
N GLY A 85 3.24 7.63 -0.81
CA GLY A 85 4.63 8.03 -0.54
C GLY A 85 4.73 9.44 0.05
N LYS A 86 5.96 9.93 0.18
CA LYS A 86 6.28 11.27 0.68
C LYS A 86 5.54 12.38 -0.08
N VAL A 87 5.44 12.27 -1.41
CA VAL A 87 4.71 13.24 -2.27
C VAL A 87 3.23 13.33 -1.88
N GLN A 88 2.62 12.19 -1.50
CA GLN A 88 1.23 12.11 -1.06
C GLN A 88 1.08 12.34 0.45
N ARG A 89 2.17 12.68 1.16
CA ARG A 89 2.21 12.80 2.62
C ARG A 89 1.74 11.52 3.33
N TYR A 90 2.04 10.36 2.73
CA TYR A 90 1.66 9.04 3.24
C TYR A 90 0.15 8.79 3.34
N ILE A 91 -0.64 9.60 2.62
CA ILE A 91 -2.07 9.37 2.46
C ILE A 91 -2.27 8.64 1.13
N PRO A 92 -3.00 7.51 1.08
CA PRO A 92 -3.29 6.82 -0.18
C PRO A 92 -4.05 7.72 -1.15
N GLU A 93 -3.47 7.94 -2.32
CA GLU A 93 -4.07 8.63 -3.45
C GLU A 93 -4.16 7.71 -4.66
N VAL A 94 -5.15 7.94 -5.52
CA VAL A 94 -5.38 7.14 -6.73
C VAL A 94 -5.14 7.98 -7.97
N ASP A 95 -4.23 7.53 -8.84
CA ASP A 95 -3.97 8.14 -10.14
C ASP A 95 -4.08 7.15 -11.29
N VAL A 96 -4.43 7.67 -12.46
CA VAL A 96 -4.53 6.91 -13.70
C VAL A 96 -3.65 7.54 -14.76
N THR A 97 -2.77 6.75 -15.33
CA THR A 97 -1.81 7.16 -16.36
C THR A 97 -2.13 6.44 -17.67
N PRO A 98 -2.53 7.14 -18.75
CA PRO A 98 -2.68 6.52 -20.06
C PRO A 98 -1.35 5.92 -20.55
N LEU A 99 -1.39 4.72 -21.16
CA LEU A 99 -0.17 4.08 -21.67
C LEU A 99 0.36 4.77 -22.94
N ARG A 100 -0.53 5.44 -23.68
CA ARG A 100 -0.20 6.20 -24.89
C ARG A 100 -0.97 7.52 -24.89
N PRO A 101 -0.40 8.62 -25.42
CA PRO A 101 -1.07 9.92 -25.44
C PRO A 101 -2.47 9.88 -26.08
N GLN A 102 -2.64 9.12 -27.17
CA GLN A 102 -3.91 8.96 -27.86
C GLN A 102 -4.99 8.23 -27.05
N ASP A 103 -4.62 7.46 -26.01
CA ASP A 103 -5.60 6.80 -25.15
C ASP A 103 -6.24 7.77 -24.15
N ARG A 104 -5.61 8.93 -23.89
CA ARG A 104 -6.03 9.87 -22.83
C ARG A 104 -7.52 10.26 -22.92
N PRO A 105 -8.08 10.65 -24.09
CA PRO A 105 -9.50 11.02 -24.15
C PRO A 105 -10.43 9.86 -23.79
N ALA A 106 -10.13 8.65 -24.27
CA ALA A 106 -10.94 7.46 -23.99
C ALA A 106 -10.84 7.03 -22.52
N VAL A 107 -9.64 7.12 -21.92
CA VAL A 107 -9.42 6.84 -20.49
C VAL A 107 -10.16 7.85 -19.63
N LYS A 108 -10.07 9.14 -19.95
CA LYS A 108 -10.79 10.21 -19.23
C LYS A 108 -12.30 9.97 -19.26
N ALA A 109 -12.89 9.75 -20.44
CA ALA A 109 -14.32 9.49 -20.57
C ALA A 109 -14.77 8.23 -19.81
N ALA A 110 -13.92 7.19 -19.73
CA ALA A 110 -14.20 6.01 -18.93
C ALA A 110 -14.18 6.32 -17.42
N LEU A 111 -13.24 7.14 -16.95
CA LEU A 111 -13.17 7.56 -15.55
C LEU A 111 -14.36 8.42 -15.15
N GLU A 112 -14.74 9.41 -15.97
CA GLU A 112 -15.90 10.26 -15.69
C GLU A 112 -17.19 9.44 -15.55
N ARG A 113 -17.42 8.49 -16.47
CA ARG A 113 -18.55 7.56 -16.35
C ARG A 113 -18.49 6.72 -15.08
N ARG A 114 -17.31 6.23 -14.71
CA ARG A 114 -17.14 5.43 -13.49
C ARG A 114 -17.39 6.25 -12.24
N LEU A 115 -16.88 7.49 -12.17
CA LEU A 115 -17.09 8.40 -11.05
C LEU A 115 -18.57 8.76 -10.90
N ALA A 116 -19.26 9.03 -12.01
CA ALA A 116 -20.70 9.27 -12.00
C ALA A 116 -21.48 8.06 -11.42
N ALA A 117 -21.11 6.83 -11.80
CA ALA A 117 -21.73 5.62 -11.27
C ALA A 117 -21.41 5.37 -9.78
N LEU A 118 -20.26 5.83 -9.28
CA LEU A 118 -19.87 5.69 -7.86
C LEU A 118 -20.51 6.76 -6.97
N ARG A 119 -20.96 7.88 -7.53
CA ARG A 119 -21.47 9.05 -6.80
C ARG A 119 -22.57 8.73 -5.76
N PRO A 120 -23.56 7.85 -6.01
CA PRO A 120 -24.59 7.55 -5.01
C PRO A 120 -24.03 6.94 -3.72
N ARG A 121 -22.94 6.17 -3.82
CA ARG A 121 -22.30 5.51 -2.68
C ARG A 121 -21.15 6.33 -2.09
N TRP A 122 -20.46 7.09 -2.93
CA TRP A 122 -19.24 7.82 -2.59
C TRP A 122 -19.36 9.28 -3.07
N PRO A 123 -20.18 10.10 -2.39
CA PRO A 123 -20.40 11.48 -2.80
C PRO A 123 -19.13 12.31 -2.65
N GLY A 124 -18.84 13.16 -3.65
CA GLY A 124 -17.70 14.09 -3.63
C GLY A 124 -16.43 13.59 -4.33
N LEU A 125 -16.41 12.36 -4.84
CA LEU A 125 -15.35 11.92 -5.75
C LEU A 125 -15.35 12.78 -7.03
N SER A 126 -14.17 13.23 -7.45
CA SER A 126 -14.01 14.01 -8.69
C SER A 126 -12.67 13.71 -9.38
N LEU A 127 -12.48 14.26 -10.58
CA LEU A 127 -11.29 14.06 -11.39
C LEU A 127 -10.48 15.37 -11.45
N ARG A 128 -9.19 15.29 -11.15
CA ARG A 128 -8.22 16.37 -11.39
C ARG A 128 -7.26 15.96 -12.48
N GLU A 129 -7.13 16.81 -13.50
CA GLU A 129 -6.21 16.56 -14.59
C GLU A 129 -4.84 17.20 -14.33
N THR A 130 -3.79 16.46 -14.62
CA THR A 130 -2.42 16.97 -14.73
C THR A 130 -1.87 16.65 -16.12
N ALA A 131 -0.69 17.18 -16.45
CA ALA A 131 -0.03 16.92 -17.73
C ALA A 131 0.09 15.42 -18.04
N ASN A 132 0.47 14.62 -17.04
CA ASN A 132 0.80 13.20 -17.25
C ASN A 132 -0.20 12.23 -16.62
N ARG A 133 -1.08 12.71 -15.73
CA ARG A 133 -1.96 11.85 -14.91
C ARG A 133 -3.38 12.39 -14.82
N LEU A 134 -4.32 11.48 -14.60
CA LEU A 134 -5.70 11.73 -14.23
C LEU A 134 -5.86 11.29 -12.78
N GLU A 135 -5.98 12.23 -11.86
CA GLU A 135 -5.98 11.98 -10.41
C GLU A 135 -7.42 11.96 -9.88
N ILE A 136 -7.74 10.97 -9.05
CA ILE A 136 -9.03 10.90 -8.37
C ILE A 136 -8.95 11.73 -7.09
N VAL A 137 -9.73 12.79 -7.00
CA VAL A 137 -9.84 13.60 -5.79
C VAL A 137 -10.80 12.92 -4.83
N ILE A 138 -10.26 12.47 -3.71
CA ILE A 138 -11.02 11.80 -2.63
C ILE A 138 -11.16 12.78 -1.45
N PRO A 139 -12.38 13.24 -1.14
CA PRO A 139 -12.62 14.19 -0.04
C PRO A 139 -12.35 13.54 1.32
N ALA A 140 -12.03 14.36 2.33
CA ALA A 140 -11.71 13.88 3.67
C ALA A 140 -12.84 13.06 4.32
N SER A 141 -14.10 13.37 4.00
CA SER A 141 -15.28 12.60 4.46
C SER A 141 -15.31 11.15 3.98
N LEU A 142 -14.56 10.83 2.93
CA LEU A 142 -14.43 9.46 2.39
C LEU A 142 -13.11 8.80 2.78
N ARG A 143 -12.41 9.35 3.78
CA ARG A 143 -11.16 8.79 4.31
C ARG A 143 -11.41 8.27 5.73
N PRO A 144 -12.03 7.08 5.85
CA PRO A 144 -12.20 6.43 7.15
C PRO A 144 -10.84 6.20 7.83
N ASN A 145 -10.86 6.15 9.16
CA ASN A 145 -9.68 5.75 9.91
C ASN A 145 -9.50 4.22 9.82
N TYR A 146 -8.33 3.73 10.24
CA TYR A 146 -8.03 2.29 10.19
C TYR A 146 -9.02 1.42 10.98
N ILE A 147 -9.53 1.92 12.12
CA ILE A 147 -10.48 1.19 12.99
C ILE A 147 -11.82 1.01 12.28
N ASP A 148 -12.29 2.03 11.54
CA ASP A 148 -13.55 1.97 10.81
C ASP A 148 -13.54 0.82 9.77
N HIS A 149 -12.40 0.59 9.12
CA HIS A 149 -12.25 -0.55 8.19
C HIS A 149 -12.35 -1.89 8.91
N PHE A 150 -11.75 -2.01 10.10
CA PHE A 150 -11.80 -3.23 10.90
C PHE A 150 -13.22 -3.50 11.42
N LEU A 151 -13.92 -2.46 11.89
CA LEU A 151 -15.31 -2.58 12.35
C LEU A 151 -16.24 -3.01 11.22
N LEU A 152 -16.10 -2.44 10.03
CA LEU A 152 -16.88 -2.84 8.86
C LEU A 152 -16.68 -4.31 8.51
N LEU A 153 -15.45 -4.82 8.62
CA LEU A 153 -15.18 -6.25 8.44
C LEU A 153 -15.85 -7.10 9.53
N ALA A 154 -15.78 -6.68 10.79
CA ALA A 154 -16.40 -7.39 11.90
C ALA A 154 -17.93 -7.48 11.75
N GLU A 155 -18.58 -6.38 11.35
CA GLU A 155 -20.02 -6.33 11.08
C GLU A 155 -20.42 -7.26 9.92
N GLN A 156 -19.63 -7.31 8.85
CA GLN A 156 -19.88 -8.20 7.71
C GLN A 156 -19.76 -9.68 8.06
N LEU A 157 -18.90 -10.04 9.01
CA LEU A 157 -18.73 -11.44 9.45
C LEU A 157 -19.74 -11.86 10.51
N ALA A 158 -20.37 -10.90 11.21
CA ALA A 158 -21.40 -11.17 12.21
C ALA A 158 -22.80 -11.36 11.61
N ALA A 159 -22.99 -11.01 10.33
CA ALA A 159 -24.24 -11.15 9.58
C ALA A 159 -24.28 -12.45 8.77
#